data_AF-A0A2H3DKR3-F1
#
_entry.id   AF-A0A2H3DKR3-F1
#
_cell.length_a   1.000
_cell.length_b   1.000
_cell.length_c   1.000
_cell.angle_alpha   90.00
_cell.angle_beta   90.00
_cell.angle_gamma   90.00
#
_symmetry.space_group_name_H-M   'P 1'
#
loop_
_entity.id
_entity.type
_entity.pdbx_description
1 polymer ?
#
loop_
_entity_poly.entity_id
_entity_poly.type
_entity_poly.pdbx_seq_one_letter_code
_entity_poly.pdbx_strand_id
1 'polypeptide(L)'
;SYPCKVRPHQPCSVAFRGREIHSKARFDPLLFNPDTTELVRTSGGRLPDSRRLIKGGYEEDGMPLYHGAAGYKGHRAPGKTGPHL
;
A
#
# COMPACT_ATOMS: atom_id res chain seq x y z
N SER A 1 5.09 6.31 -9.18
CA SER A 1 4.91 4.89 -8.78
C SER A 1 3.65 4.77 -7.95
N TYR A 2 2.99 3.61 -7.95
CA TYR A 2 1.84 3.30 -7.08
C TYR A 2 2.17 2.06 -6.26
N PRO A 3 1.79 2.00 -4.96
CA PRO A 3 1.89 0.75 -4.20
C PRO A 3 1.07 -0.36 -4.88
N CYS A 4 1.69 -1.53 -5.07
CA CYS A 4 1.05 -2.68 -5.70
C CYS A 4 1.20 -3.95 -4.88
N LYS A 5 0.37 -4.93 -5.18
CA LYS A 5 0.39 -6.26 -4.60
C LYS A 5 0.93 -7.25 -5.61
N VAL A 6 1.86 -8.10 -5.17
CA VAL A 6 2.42 -9.18 -5.99
C VAL A 6 2.13 -10.51 -5.29
N ARG A 7 1.76 -11.54 -6.06
CA ARG A 7 1.70 -12.93 -5.60
C ARG A 7 2.57 -13.80 -6.50
N PRO A 8 3.12 -14.91 -6.00
CA PRO A 8 3.76 -15.91 -6.87
C PRO A 8 2.82 -16.27 -8.02
N HIS A 9 3.36 -16.27 -9.25
CA HIS A 9 2.64 -16.61 -10.48
C HIS A 9 1.46 -15.71 -10.88
N GLN A 10 1.35 -14.49 -10.33
CA GLN A 10 0.36 -13.49 -10.75
C GLN A 10 1.04 -12.17 -11.13
N PRO A 11 0.48 -11.39 -12.08
CA PRO A 11 0.96 -10.03 -12.37
C PRO A 11 0.82 -9.11 -11.14
N CYS A 12 1.60 -8.03 -11.09
CA CYS A 12 1.46 -6.99 -10.06
C CYS A 12 0.07 -6.34 -10.19
N SER A 13 -0.64 -6.24 -9.08
CA SER A 13 -1.97 -5.65 -9.01
C SER A 13 -1.94 -4.30 -8.32
N VAL A 14 -2.52 -3.27 -8.92
CA VAL A 14 -2.67 -1.94 -8.33
C VAL A 14 -4.14 -1.69 -8.01
N ALA A 15 -4.45 -1.29 -6.79
CA ALA A 15 -5.78 -0.80 -6.44
C ALA A 15 -5.94 0.63 -6.97
N PHE A 16 -6.88 0.86 -7.88
CA PHE A 16 -7.15 2.17 -8.50
C PHE A 16 -8.65 2.36 -8.73
N ARG A 17 -9.21 3.48 -8.24
CA ARG A 17 -10.63 3.85 -8.39
C ARG A 17 -11.62 2.70 -8.09
N GLY A 18 -11.40 1.99 -6.98
CA GLY A 18 -12.26 0.89 -6.53
C GLY A 18 -12.13 -0.41 -7.34
N ARG A 19 -11.15 -0.51 -8.23
CA ARG A 19 -10.85 -1.71 -9.02
C ARG A 19 -9.41 -2.15 -8.82
N GLU A 20 -9.15 -3.43 -9.07
CA GLU A 20 -7.80 -3.99 -9.13
C GLU A 20 -7.36 -4.04 -10.61
N ILE A 21 -6.26 -3.34 -10.93
CA ILE A 21 -5.69 -3.28 -12.28
C ILE A 21 -4.43 -4.15 -12.31
N HIS A 22 -4.38 -5.11 -13.24
CA HIS A 22 -3.17 -5.91 -13.47
C HIS A 22 -2.16 -5.12 -14.30
N SER A 23 -0.94 -5.00 -13.78
CA SER A 23 0.19 -4.33 -14.40
C SER A 23 1.30 -5.34 -14.69
N LYS A 24 1.86 -5.26 -15.90
CA LYS A 24 3.12 -5.92 -16.28
C LYS A 24 4.32 -4.98 -16.17
N ALA A 25 4.13 -3.78 -15.62
CA ALA A 25 5.22 -2.83 -15.43
C ALA A 25 6.24 -3.35 -14.41
N ARG A 26 7.47 -2.82 -14.47
CA ARG A 26 8.48 -3.07 -13.44
C ARG A 26 7.96 -2.57 -12.08
N PHE A 27 8.28 -3.33 -11.05
CA PHE A 27 7.97 -2.99 -9.66
C PHE A 27 9.21 -3.24 -8.80
N ASP A 28 9.38 -2.42 -7.78
CA ASP A 28 10.42 -2.60 -6.77
C ASP A 28 9.76 -3.16 -5.50
N PRO A 29 10.19 -4.34 -5.01
CA PRO A 29 9.63 -4.89 -3.79
C PRO A 29 10.04 -4.03 -2.59
N LEU A 30 9.07 -3.64 -1.77
CA LEU A 30 9.37 -3.07 -0.46
C LEU A 30 9.89 -4.19 0.45
N LEU A 31 11.13 -4.09 0.90
CA LEU A 31 11.70 -5.01 1.88
C LEU A 31 11.12 -4.70 3.26
N PHE A 32 10.44 -5.68 3.85
CA PHE A 32 9.95 -5.61 5.22
C PHE A 32 11.04 -6.09 6.17
N ASN A 33 11.51 -5.22 7.05
CA ASN A 33 12.44 -5.56 8.12
C ASN A 33 11.71 -5.44 9.47
N PRO A 34 11.45 -6.53 10.21
CA PRO A 34 10.70 -6.47 11.46
C PRO A 34 11.38 -5.64 12.56
N ASP A 35 12.69 -5.40 12.49
CA ASP A 35 13.42 -4.60 13.47
C ASP A 35 13.22 -3.09 13.28
N THR A 36 12.82 -2.67 12.07
CA THR A 36 12.71 -1.25 11.69
C THR A 36 11.37 -0.86 11.09
N THR A 37 10.51 -1.84 10.80
CA THR A 37 9.20 -1.64 10.16
C THR A 37 8.11 -2.42 10.86
N GLU A 38 6.96 -1.77 11.04
CA GLU A 38 5.76 -2.37 11.61
C GLU A 38 4.51 -1.92 10.84
N LEU A 39 3.46 -2.74 10.89
CA LEU A 39 2.13 -2.35 10.43
C LEU A 39 1.33 -1.78 11.60
N VAL A 40 1.12 -0.47 11.60
CA VAL A 40 0.32 0.22 12.62
C VAL A 40 -1.15 0.20 12.22
N ARG A 41 -2.03 -0.17 13.16
CA ARG A 41 -3.48 -0.12 12.93
C ARG A 41 -3.95 1.33 12.95
N THR A 42 -4.54 1.78 11.85
CA THR A 42 -5.28 3.05 11.78
C THR A 42 -6.61 2.85 11.07
N SER A 43 -7.48 3.87 11.13
CA SER A 43 -8.79 3.85 10.46
C SER A 43 -9.24 5.28 10.13
N GLY A 44 -10.17 5.41 9.17
CA GLY A 44 -10.76 6.69 8.77
C GLY A 44 -9.76 7.68 8.16
N GLY A 45 -8.90 7.22 7.24
CA GLY A 45 -7.88 8.05 6.60
C GLY A 45 -6.76 8.53 7.54
N ARG A 46 -6.78 8.16 8.82
CA ARG A 46 -5.76 8.61 9.78
C ARG A 46 -4.43 7.92 9.53
N LEU A 47 -3.37 8.70 9.59
CA LEU A 47 -2.00 8.22 9.60
C LEU A 47 -1.52 8.14 11.06
N PRO A 48 -0.63 7.19 11.41
CA PRO A 48 -0.15 7.05 12.78
C PRO A 48 0.67 8.27 13.20
N ASP A 49 0.31 8.86 14.33
CA ASP A 49 1.07 9.96 14.94
C ASP A 49 2.46 9.46 15.38
N SER A 50 3.47 10.32 15.25
CA SER A 50 4.85 10.07 15.71
C SER A 50 5.59 8.90 15.03
N ARG A 51 5.13 8.43 13.87
CA ARG A 51 5.83 7.41 13.07
C ARG A 51 6.21 7.93 11.70
N ARG A 52 7.36 7.49 11.19
CA ARG A 52 7.77 7.77 9.81
C ARG A 52 7.02 6.87 8.85
N LEU A 53 6.22 7.48 7.98
CA LEU A 53 5.45 6.75 6.97
C LEU A 53 6.35 6.31 5.80
N ILE A 54 6.13 5.09 5.32
CA ILE A 54 6.84 4.56 4.14
C ILE A 54 6.04 4.97 2.89
N LYS A 55 6.56 5.97 2.17
CA LYS A 55 5.97 6.48 0.94
C LYS A 55 6.20 5.50 -0.20
N GLY A 56 5.14 5.10 -0.88
CA GLY A 56 5.19 4.22 -2.06
C GLY A 56 4.88 4.94 -3.37
N GLY A 57 4.43 6.20 -3.31
CA GLY A 57 4.08 6.94 -4.51
C GLY A 57 3.30 8.23 -4.29
N TYR A 58 2.56 8.60 -5.33
CA TYR A 58 1.69 9.77 -5.40
C TYR A 58 0.39 9.39 -6.13
N GLU A 59 -0.73 9.98 -5.73
CA GLU A 59 -1.96 10.02 -6.54
C GLU A 59 -1.79 10.96 -7.75
N GLU A 60 -2.77 10.97 -8.66
CA GLU A 60 -2.77 11.85 -9.86
C GLU A 60 -2.69 13.34 -9.51
N ASP A 61 -3.25 13.74 -8.37
CA ASP A 61 -3.25 15.12 -7.85
C ASP A 61 -1.95 15.50 -7.11
N GLY A 62 -0.99 14.58 -7.01
CA GLY A 62 0.26 14.79 -6.30
C GLY A 62 0.21 14.53 -4.79
N MET A 63 -0.91 14.04 -4.24
CA MET A 63 -0.98 13.64 -2.84
C MET A 63 -0.16 12.38 -2.57
N PRO A 64 0.58 12.28 -1.45
CA PRO A 64 1.43 11.13 -1.18
C PRO A 64 0.61 9.87 -0.87
N LEU A 65 1.09 8.74 -1.40
CA LEU A 65 0.59 7.41 -1.08
C LEU A 65 1.57 6.64 -0.22
N TYR A 66 1.05 5.90 0.74
CA TYR A 66 1.83 5.11 1.68
C TYR A 66 1.49 3.62 1.56
N HIS A 67 2.43 2.77 1.97
CA HIS A 67 2.18 1.33 2.05
C HIS A 67 1.26 1.02 3.23
N GLY A 68 0.23 0.21 2.97
CA GLY A 68 -0.72 -0.23 3.99
C GLY A 68 -1.13 -1.69 3.77
N ALA A 69 -1.86 -2.24 4.74
CA ALA A 69 -2.50 -3.53 4.61
C ALA A 69 -3.89 -3.50 5.24
N ALA A 70 -4.88 -4.06 4.54
CA ALA A 70 -6.25 -4.15 5.02
C ALA A 70 -6.60 -5.60 5.37
N GLY A 71 -7.32 -5.78 6.49
CA GLY A 71 -7.94 -7.05 6.84
C GLY A 71 -9.25 -7.23 6.08
N TYR A 72 -9.41 -8.35 5.37
CA TYR A 72 -10.66 -8.72 4.72
C TYR A 72 -10.89 -10.23 4.86
N LYS A 73 -12.03 -10.62 5.46
CA LYS A 73 -12.42 -12.02 5.68
C LYS A 73 -11.31 -12.88 6.33
N GLY A 74 -10.62 -12.35 7.34
CA GLY A 74 -9.53 -13.04 8.04
C GLY A 74 -8.17 -13.01 7.32
N HIS A 75 -8.09 -12.49 6.10
CA HIS A 75 -6.85 -12.34 5.35
C HIS A 75 -6.33 -10.90 5.41
N ARG A 76 -5.01 -10.71 5.46
CA ARG A 76 -4.38 -9.39 5.28
C ARG A 76 -3.95 -9.23 3.84
N ALA A 77 -4.43 -8.19 3.18
CA ALA A 77 -4.04 -7.83 1.82
C ALA A 77 -3.20 -6.54 1.83
N PRO A 78 -1.98 -6.55 1.27
CA PRO A 78 -1.20 -5.33 1.08
C PRO A 78 -1.86 -4.43 0.04
N GLY A 79 -1.65 -3.12 0.18
CA GLY A 79 -2.20 -2.10 -0.71
C GLY A 79 -1.64 -0.71 -0.41
N LYS A 80 -2.40 0.31 -0.80
CA LYS A 80 -2.09 1.73 -0.57
C LYS A 80 -2.99 2.32 0.52
N THR A 81 -2.47 3.31 1.24
CA THR A 81 -3.22 4.14 2.19
C THR A 81 -2.84 5.62 2.03
N GLY A 82 -3.72 6.52 2.47
CA GLY A 82 -3.53 7.96 2.40
C GLY A 82 -4.66 8.71 3.13
N PRO A 83 -4.53 10.03 3.35
CA PRO A 83 -5.50 10.83 4.09
C PRO A 83 -6.93 10.82 3.53
N HIS A 84 -7.08 10.48 2.24
CA HIS A 84 -8.34 10.52 1.50
C HIS A 84 -8.88 9.13 1.10
N LEU A 85 -8.30 8.05 1.67
CA LEU A 85 -8.70 6.66 1.46
C LEU A 85 -9.53 6.15 2.66
#